data_AF-A0A1V4TDE8-F1
#
_entry.id   AF-A0A1V4TDE8-F1
#
_cell.length_a   1.000
_cell.length_b   1.000
_cell.length_c   1.000
_cell.angle_alpha   90.00
_cell.angle_beta   90.00
_cell.angle_gamma   90.00
#
_symmetry.space_group_name_H-M   'P 1'
#
loop_
_entity.id
_entity.type
_entity.pdbx_description
1 polymer ?
#
loop_
_entity_poly.entity_id
_entity_poly.type
_entity_poly.pdbx_seq_one_letter_code
_entity_poly.pdbx_strand_id
1 'polypeptide(L)'
;MADVSVSHTMFFIASVIVAASLAGVFVSVSQDMARSIGDEAERINEQADSDFAILNDPAMVPFADGVLTIYLKNLSSRMMDGPIDVFLDGILCTNCTLAYEGGGAQWPPGTVLTIEAGTNMASGDHSLRVVLDNGVSQELRFRI
;
A
#
# COMPACT_ATOMS: atom_id res chain seq x y z
N MET A 1 -15.98 -28.46 -61.57
CA MET A 1 -14.64 -28.17 -60.97
C MET A 1 -14.51 -26.73 -60.45
N ALA A 2 -15.19 -25.72 -61.00
CA ALA A 2 -15.15 -24.34 -60.51
C ALA A 2 -15.84 -24.11 -59.15
N ASP A 3 -16.94 -24.84 -58.86
CA ASP A 3 -17.77 -24.68 -57.65
C ASP A 3 -17.04 -25.00 -56.33
N VAL A 4 -16.19 -26.03 -56.32
CA VAL A 4 -15.38 -26.42 -55.15
C VAL A 4 -14.28 -25.38 -54.85
N SER A 5 -13.74 -24.73 -55.88
CA SER A 5 -12.70 -23.70 -55.74
C SER A 5 -13.21 -22.43 -55.06
N VAL A 6 -14.45 -22.02 -55.38
CA VAL A 6 -15.10 -20.87 -54.75
C VAL A 6 -15.34 -21.14 -53.27
N SER A 7 -15.87 -22.31 -52.92
CA SER A 7 -16.12 -22.69 -51.52
C SER A 7 -14.84 -22.72 -50.68
N HIS A 8 -13.74 -23.30 -51.20
CA HIS A 8 -12.45 -23.28 -50.51
C HIS A 8 -11.91 -21.86 -50.28
N THR A 9 -12.06 -20.97 -51.26
CA THR A 9 -11.59 -19.58 -51.14
C THR A 9 -12.40 -18.82 -50.08
N MET A 10 -13.71 -19.05 -50.00
CA MET A 10 -14.56 -18.45 -48.98
C MET A 10 -14.18 -18.91 -47.56
N PHE A 11 -13.96 -20.21 -47.37
CA PHE A 11 -13.52 -20.74 -46.06
C PHE A 11 -12.12 -20.23 -45.68
N PHE A 12 -11.21 -20.11 -46.65
CA PHE A 12 -9.89 -19.54 -46.41
C PHE A 12 -9.99 -18.09 -45.89
N ILE A 13 -10.75 -17.24 -46.58
CA ILE A 13 -10.93 -15.83 -46.17
C ILE A 13 -11.61 -15.75 -44.80
N ALA A 14 -12.67 -16.53 -44.56
CA ALA A 14 -13.35 -16.58 -43.27
C ALA A 14 -12.39 -16.96 -42.14
N SER A 15 -11.53 -17.97 -42.36
CA SER A 15 -10.54 -18.39 -41.37
C SER A 15 -9.50 -17.31 -41.08
N VAL A 16 -9.06 -16.56 -42.09
CA VAL A 16 -8.11 -15.45 -41.93
C VAL A 16 -8.73 -14.31 -41.13
N ILE A 17 -10.00 -13.97 -41.37
CA ILE A 17 -10.70 -12.93 -40.61
C ILE A 17 -10.82 -13.33 -39.13
N VAL A 18 -11.19 -14.59 -38.87
CA VAL A 18 -11.27 -15.11 -37.50
C VAL A 18 -9.89 -15.11 -36.84
N ALA A 19 -8.85 -15.57 -37.54
CA ALA A 19 -7.48 -15.58 -37.04
C ALA A 19 -6.97 -14.17 -36.73
N ALA A 20 -7.22 -13.19 -37.60
CA ALA A 20 -6.84 -11.79 -37.38
C ALA A 20 -7.57 -11.19 -36.17
N SER A 21 -8.85 -11.51 -36.00
CA SER A 21 -9.65 -11.06 -34.86
C SER A 21 -9.11 -11.62 -33.54
N LEU A 22 -8.80 -12.92 -33.50
CA LEU A 22 -8.19 -13.57 -32.34
C LEU A 22 -6.81 -12.99 -32.03
N ALA A 23 -5.97 -12.79 -33.05
CA ALA A 23 -4.65 -12.18 -32.88
C ALA A 23 -4.74 -10.80 -32.25
N GLY A 24 -5.71 -9.98 -32.67
CA GLY A 24 -5.96 -8.66 -32.06
C GLY A 24 -6.27 -8.75 -30.56
N VAL A 25 -7.15 -9.66 -30.16
CA VAL A 25 -7.49 -9.90 -28.74
C VAL A 25 -6.29 -10.43 -27.95
N PHE A 26 -5.51 -11.35 -28.52
CA PHE A 26 -4.32 -11.86 -27.85
C PHE A 26 -3.29 -10.77 -27.59
N VAL A 27 -3.08 -9.87 -28.55
CA VAL A 27 -2.18 -8.71 -28.38
C VAL A 27 -2.67 -7.80 -27.27
N SER A 28 -3.96 -7.45 -27.22
CA SER A 28 -4.48 -6.58 -26.17
C SER A 28 -4.33 -7.20 -24.78
N VAL A 29 -4.72 -8.46 -24.62
CA VAL A 29 -4.59 -9.19 -23.35
C VAL A 29 -3.13 -9.29 -22.91
N SER A 30 -2.21 -9.53 -23.85
CA SER A 30 -0.78 -9.61 -23.54
C SER A 30 -0.21 -8.27 -23.07
N GLN A 31 -0.65 -7.17 -23.69
CA GLN A 31 -0.26 -5.82 -23.25
C GLN A 31 -0.84 -5.48 -21.88
N ASP A 32 -2.11 -5.81 -21.64
CA ASP A 32 -2.76 -5.55 -20.35
C ASP A 32 -2.08 -6.36 -19.24
N MET A 33 -1.73 -7.62 -19.51
CA MET A 33 -0.94 -8.45 -18.60
C MET A 33 0.43 -7.85 -18.32
N ALA A 34 1.15 -7.41 -19.36
CA ALA A 34 2.47 -6.80 -19.20
C ALA A 34 2.42 -5.52 -18.35
N ARG A 35 1.39 -4.68 -18.53
CA ARG A 35 1.18 -3.50 -17.69
C ARG A 35 0.86 -3.87 -16.26
N SER A 36 -0.07 -4.80 -16.03
CA SER A 36 -0.40 -5.26 -14.67
C SER A 36 0.78 -5.85 -13.93
N ILE A 37 1.67 -6.58 -14.62
CA ILE A 37 2.91 -7.10 -14.03
C ILE A 37 3.87 -5.95 -13.69
N GLY A 38 3.98 -4.95 -14.57
CA GLY A 38 4.77 -3.74 -14.30
C GLY A 38 4.29 -2.98 -13.07
N ASP A 39 2.98 -2.73 -12.98
CA ASP A 39 2.37 -2.01 -11.86
C ASP A 39 2.55 -2.77 -10.53
N GLU A 40 2.40 -4.11 -10.55
CA GLU A 40 2.63 -4.94 -9.37
C GLU A 40 4.10 -4.95 -8.95
N ALA A 41 5.03 -5.03 -9.91
CA ALA A 41 6.45 -4.95 -9.62
C ALA A 41 6.82 -3.59 -9.00
N GLU A 42 6.23 -2.49 -9.48
CA GLU A 42 6.44 -1.16 -8.89
C GLU A 42 5.94 -1.11 -7.44
N ARG A 43 4.71 -1.59 -7.16
CA ARG A 43 4.18 -1.66 -5.79
C ARG A 43 5.05 -2.49 -4.84
N ILE A 44 5.50 -3.65 -5.29
CA ILE A 44 6.38 -4.52 -4.48
C ILE A 44 7.71 -3.80 -4.18
N ASN A 45 8.28 -3.10 -5.16
CA ASN A 45 9.49 -2.32 -4.95
C ASN A 45 9.25 -1.16 -3.97
N GLU A 46 8.13 -0.47 -4.07
CA GLU A 46 7.76 0.60 -3.14
C GLU A 46 7.61 0.08 -1.70
N GLN A 47 6.99 -1.09 -1.51
CA GLN A 47 6.88 -1.76 -0.22
C GLN A 47 8.24 -2.20 0.32
N ALA A 48 9.10 -2.73 -0.54
CA ALA A 48 10.42 -3.20 -0.14
C ALA A 48 11.37 -2.06 0.27
N ASP A 49 11.26 -0.89 -0.37
CA ASP A 49 12.06 0.29 0.00
C ASP A 49 11.46 1.05 1.18
N SER A 50 10.15 0.90 1.44
CA SER A 50 9.47 1.52 2.57
C SER A 50 9.64 0.71 3.85
N ASP A 51 10.43 1.25 4.78
CA ASP A 51 10.59 0.68 6.11
C ASP A 51 10.50 1.77 7.17
N PHE A 52 9.88 1.44 8.30
CA PHE A 52 9.74 2.31 9.45
C PHE A 52 9.66 1.51 10.74
N ALA A 53 10.06 2.13 11.84
CA ALA A 53 10.03 1.52 13.17
C ALA A 53 9.27 2.37 14.18
N ILE A 54 8.55 1.71 15.09
CA ILE A 54 7.96 2.33 16.27
C ILE A 54 9.04 2.40 17.35
N LEU A 55 9.32 3.61 17.86
CA LEU A 55 10.39 3.85 18.83
C LEU A 55 9.94 3.74 20.30
N ASN A 56 8.63 3.66 20.55
CA ASN A 56 8.10 3.58 21.90
C ASN A 56 8.51 2.28 22.61
N ASP A 57 8.80 2.39 23.92
CA ASP A 57 8.99 1.23 24.78
C ASP A 57 7.63 0.59 25.13
N PRO A 58 7.41 -0.70 24.84
CA PRO A 58 6.20 -1.44 25.23
C PRO A 58 5.83 -1.34 26.71
N ALA A 59 6.83 -1.21 27.59
CA ALA A 59 6.65 -1.18 29.04
C ALA A 59 6.32 0.23 29.56
N MET A 60 6.60 1.28 28.78
CA MET A 60 6.43 2.66 29.18
C MET A 60 6.06 3.52 27.98
N VAL A 61 4.82 3.37 27.50
CA VAL A 61 4.31 4.25 26.45
C VAL A 61 3.80 5.55 27.08
N PRO A 62 4.21 6.74 26.58
CA PRO A 62 3.72 8.00 27.10
C PRO A 62 2.21 8.12 26.91
N PHE A 63 1.49 8.09 28.03
CA PHE A 63 0.05 8.32 28.10
C PHE A 63 -0.21 9.31 29.23
N ALA A 64 -0.60 10.54 28.87
CA ALA A 64 -0.88 11.61 29.81
C ALA A 64 -2.13 12.37 29.37
N ASP A 65 -2.99 12.74 30.31
CA ASP A 65 -4.18 13.55 30.06
C ASP A 65 -5.12 13.01 28.95
N GLY A 66 -5.16 11.69 28.75
CA GLY A 66 -5.98 11.05 27.71
C GLY A 66 -5.38 11.18 26.29
N VAL A 67 -4.10 11.51 26.18
CA VAL A 67 -3.36 11.58 24.92
C VAL A 67 -2.25 10.53 24.95
N LEU A 68 -2.27 9.66 23.93
CA LEU A 68 -1.23 8.67 23.67
C LEU A 68 -0.22 9.26 22.67
N THR A 69 1.06 9.30 23.03
CA THR A 69 2.12 9.81 22.16
C THR A 69 2.96 8.66 21.60
N ILE A 70 2.99 8.56 20.28
CA ILE A 70 3.70 7.52 19.53
C ILE A 70 4.79 8.18 18.67
N TYR A 71 5.96 7.59 18.64
CA TYR A 71 7.10 8.02 17.86
C TYR A 71 7.41 6.97 16.80
N LEU A 72 7.42 7.41 15.55
CA LEU A 72 7.76 6.59 14.39
C LEU A 72 9.03 7.14 13.76
N LYS A 73 9.96 6.27 13.36
CA LYS A 73 11.15 6.67 12.60
C LYS A 73 11.12 6.10 11.19
N ASN A 74 11.35 6.97 10.21
CA ASN A 74 11.52 6.55 8.83
C ASN A 74 12.91 5.90 8.69
N LEU A 75 12.94 4.61 8.33
CA LEU A 75 14.16 3.85 8.08
C LEU A 75 14.45 3.67 6.57
N SER A 76 13.51 4.04 5.71
CA SER A 76 13.66 3.99 4.27
C SER A 76 14.71 4.97 3.74
N SER A 77 15.15 4.70 2.51
CA SER A 77 16.10 5.55 1.78
C SER A 77 15.43 6.76 1.11
N ARG A 78 14.09 6.74 1.02
CA ARG A 78 13.27 7.72 0.32
C ARG A 78 12.38 8.52 1.27
N MET A 79 11.89 9.64 0.76
CA MET A 79 10.83 10.35 1.46
C MET A 79 9.55 9.53 1.39
N MET A 80 8.90 9.38 2.53
CA MET A 80 7.59 8.78 2.62
C MET A 80 6.55 9.89 2.54
N ASP A 81 5.74 9.81 1.51
CA ASP A 81 4.60 10.65 1.24
C ASP A 81 3.35 9.79 1.24
N GLY A 82 2.28 10.29 1.88
CA GLY A 82 1.01 9.57 1.93
C GLY A 82 0.30 9.65 3.28
N PRO A 83 -0.98 9.26 3.31
CA PRO A 83 -1.73 9.11 4.54
C PRO A 83 -1.16 7.96 5.38
N ILE A 84 -1.20 8.13 6.69
CA ILE A 84 -0.79 7.11 7.65
C ILE A 84 -2.01 6.79 8.49
N ASP A 85 -2.42 5.52 8.44
CA ASP A 85 -3.56 5.03 9.21
C ASP A 85 -3.06 4.41 10.51
N VAL A 86 -3.65 4.84 11.62
CA VAL A 86 -3.30 4.38 12.96
C VAL A 86 -4.50 3.65 13.55
N PHE A 87 -4.29 2.40 13.95
CA PHE A 87 -5.28 1.56 14.58
C PHE A 87 -4.90 1.31 16.03
N LEU A 88 -5.87 1.50 16.91
CA LEU A 88 -5.76 1.24 18.34
C LEU A 88 -6.79 0.18 18.71
N ASP A 89 -6.35 -0.97 19.20
CA ASP A 89 -7.20 -2.14 19.49
C ASP A 89 -8.11 -2.54 18.33
N GLY A 90 -7.61 -2.36 17.11
CA GLY A 90 -8.32 -2.63 15.86
C GLY A 90 -9.29 -1.52 15.41
N ILE A 91 -9.41 -0.43 16.16
CA ILE A 91 -10.25 0.73 15.82
C ILE A 91 -9.39 1.81 15.17
N LEU A 92 -9.83 2.31 14.01
CA LEU A 92 -9.14 3.41 13.33
C LEU A 92 -9.20 4.69 14.19
N CYS A 93 -8.05 5.30 14.41
CA CYS A 93 -7.94 6.55 15.14
C CYS A 93 -8.35 7.73 14.25
N THR A 94 -9.55 8.27 14.47
CA THR A 94 -10.04 9.44 13.72
C THR A 94 -9.57 10.77 14.32
N ASN A 95 -9.18 10.78 15.59
CA ASN A 95 -8.69 11.96 16.32
C ASN A 95 -7.18 11.88 16.57
N CYS A 96 -6.43 11.49 15.54
CA CYS A 96 -4.97 11.43 15.58
C CYS A 96 -4.38 12.68 14.91
N THR A 97 -3.43 13.32 15.58
CA THR A 97 -2.64 14.43 15.01
C THR A 97 -1.27 13.92 14.65
N LEU A 98 -0.84 14.19 13.41
CA LEU A 98 0.47 13.82 12.88
C LEU A 98 1.37 15.06 12.89
N ALA A 99 2.49 14.99 13.60
CA ALA A 99 3.48 16.04 13.69
C ALA A 99 4.83 15.56 13.15
N TYR A 100 5.16 15.99 11.92
CA TYR A 100 6.41 15.67 11.26
C TYR A 100 7.55 16.53 11.83
N GLU A 101 8.69 15.91 12.11
CA GLU A 101 9.91 16.64 12.46
C GLU A 101 10.29 17.61 11.31
N GLY A 102 10.25 18.91 11.61
CA GLY A 102 10.46 19.98 10.63
C GLY A 102 9.19 20.67 10.10
N GLY A 103 7.99 20.22 10.51
CA GLY A 103 6.72 20.96 10.31
C GLY A 103 6.13 20.90 8.90
N GLY A 104 6.59 19.98 8.05
CA GLY A 104 6.03 19.72 6.71
C GLY A 104 4.88 18.71 6.72
N ALA A 105 4.41 18.32 5.53
CA ALA A 105 3.45 17.23 5.30
C ALA A 105 4.13 15.97 4.73
N GLN A 106 5.45 15.89 4.83
CA GLN A 106 6.27 14.85 4.24
C GLN A 106 7.14 14.24 5.34
N TRP A 107 7.51 12.97 5.19
CA TRP A 107 8.32 12.25 6.16
C TRP A 107 9.68 11.85 5.58
N PRO A 108 10.72 12.71 5.73
CA PRO A 108 12.04 12.45 5.18
C PRO A 108 12.73 11.23 5.79
N PRO A 109 13.68 10.61 5.07
CA PRO A 109 14.54 9.54 5.61
C PRO A 109 15.18 9.92 6.94
N GLY A 110 15.15 9.01 7.91
CA GLY A 110 15.83 9.17 9.20
C GLY A 110 15.17 10.11 10.19
N THR A 111 14.06 10.77 9.83
CA THR A 111 13.33 11.70 10.71
C THR A 111 12.24 10.99 11.51
N VAL A 112 11.83 11.63 12.62
CA VAL A 112 10.80 11.13 13.51
C VAL A 112 9.46 11.80 13.22
N LEU A 113 8.41 11.00 13.14
CA LEU A 113 7.02 11.43 13.12
C LEU A 113 6.43 11.18 14.50
N THR A 114 5.83 12.21 15.09
CA THR A 114 5.09 12.09 16.34
C THR A 114 3.61 11.99 16.03
N ILE A 115 2.94 11.00 16.62
CA ILE A 115 1.49 10.82 16.52
C ILE A 115 0.90 11.03 17.90
N GLU A 116 -0.05 11.95 18.00
CA GLU A 116 -0.83 12.19 19.21
C GLU A 116 -2.24 11.68 18.97
N ALA A 117 -2.61 10.59 19.66
CA ALA A 117 -3.94 10.01 19.59
C ALA A 117 -4.73 10.41 20.84
N GLY A 118 -5.80 11.21 20.66
CA GLY A 118 -6.72 11.53 21.74
C GLY A 118 -7.66 10.36 22.03
N THR A 119 -7.43 9.64 23.13
CA THR A 119 -8.16 8.42 23.48
C THR A 119 -8.26 8.21 24.99
N ASN A 120 -9.44 7.77 25.46
CA ASN A 120 -9.63 7.34 26.84
C ASN A 120 -9.40 5.83 26.92
N MET A 121 -8.15 5.42 27.08
CA MET A 121 -7.78 4.02 27.27
C MET A 121 -7.92 3.63 28.75
N ALA A 122 -8.45 2.44 29.01
CA ALA A 122 -8.43 1.84 30.35
C ALA A 122 -7.03 1.29 30.64
N SER A 123 -6.72 0.99 31.90
CA SER A 123 -5.50 0.21 32.19
C SER A 123 -5.68 -1.22 31.69
N GLY A 124 -4.63 -1.77 31.06
CA GLY A 124 -4.70 -3.06 30.39
C GLY A 124 -3.71 -3.21 29.25
N ASP A 125 -3.82 -4.35 28.56
CA ASP A 125 -3.03 -4.66 27.38
C ASP A 125 -3.71 -4.07 26.14
N HIS A 126 -2.92 -3.39 25.33
CA HIS A 126 -3.38 -2.70 24.13
C HIS A 126 -2.49 -3.02 22.92
N SER A 127 -3.07 -2.88 21.74
CA SER A 127 -2.40 -3.06 20.46
C SER A 127 -2.49 -1.79 19.63
N LEU A 128 -1.33 -1.33 19.18
CA LEU A 128 -1.18 -0.25 18.22
C LEU A 128 -0.73 -0.86 16.91
N ARG A 129 -1.40 -0.55 15.82
CA ARG A 129 -0.95 -0.89 14.46
C ARG A 129 -0.94 0.34 13.60
N VAL A 130 0.20 0.63 13.00
CA VAL A 130 0.36 1.73 12.04
C VAL A 130 0.50 1.13 10.66
N VAL A 131 -0.24 1.66 9.69
CA VAL A 131 -0.28 1.18 8.31
C VAL A 131 -0.05 2.36 7.37
N LEU A 132 0.80 2.15 6.39
CA LEU A 132 1.05 3.11 5.30
C LEU A 132 0.17 2.81 4.09
N ASP A 133 0.07 3.77 3.17
CA ASP A 133 -0.74 3.62 1.95
C ASP A 133 -0.32 2.44 1.05
N ASN A 134 0.96 2.11 1.04
CA ASN A 134 1.53 1.00 0.29
C ASN A 134 1.32 -0.36 0.98
N GLY A 135 0.72 -0.38 2.17
CA GLY A 135 0.39 -1.59 2.92
C GLY A 135 1.47 -2.07 3.89
N VAL A 136 2.63 -1.41 3.97
CA VAL A 136 3.62 -1.72 5.00
C VAL A 136 3.06 -1.31 6.37
N SER A 137 3.17 -2.21 7.35
CA SER A 137 2.58 -2.00 8.67
C SER A 137 3.50 -2.47 9.79
N GLN A 138 3.42 -1.78 10.93
CA GLN A 138 4.10 -2.16 12.16
C GLN A 138 3.08 -2.29 13.30
N GLU A 139 3.28 -3.28 14.18
CA GLU A 139 2.46 -3.52 15.36
C GLU A 139 3.31 -3.36 16.62
N LEU A 140 2.76 -2.64 17.60
CA LEU A 140 3.29 -2.54 18.95
C LEU A 140 2.22 -3.01 19.93
N ARG A 141 2.56 -3.98 20.76
CA ARG A 141 1.75 -4.36 21.93
C ARG A 141 2.34 -3.70 23.15
N PHE A 142 1.50 -3.04 23.93
CA PHE A 142 1.93 -2.28 25.08
C PHE A 142 0.90 -2.37 26.19
N ARG A 143 1.29 -1.96 27.39
CA ARG A 143 0.43 -1.98 28.57
C ARG A 143 0.37 -0.61 29.23
N ILE A 144 -0.83 -0.18 29.58
CA ILE A 144 -1.10 1.06 30.35
C ILE A 144 -1.48 0.69 31.78
#